data_AF-A0A9D8AQ62-F1
#
_entry.id   AF-A0A9D8AQ62-F1
#
_cell.length_a   1.000
_cell.length_b   1.000
_cell.length_c   1.000
_cell.angle_alpha   90.00
_cell.angle_beta   90.00
_cell.angle_gamma   90.00
#
_symmetry.space_group_name_H-M   'P 1'
#
loop_
_entity.id
_entity.type
_entity.pdbx_description
1 polymer ?
#
loop_
_entity_poly.entity_id
_entity_poly.type
_entity_poly.pdbx_seq_one_letter_code
_entity_poly.pdbx_strand_id
1 'polypeptide(L)'
;MLYISFSPSEKATSAVELNDNILLRFNFSEKRAVGLTLMDFSIIVQLTELGPRSFTLNGLKDIEPEWQDIVIDIITKSPINEILKVSVYTPYLNENIPIAYIDNLPAALAALYQLCFE
;
A
#
# COMPACT_ATOMS: atom_id res chain seq x y z
N MET A 1 -13.10 2.28 4.10
CA MET A 1 -12.03 1.34 4.54
C MET A 1 -12.19 -0.02 3.85
N LEU A 2 -11.10 -0.53 3.25
CA LEU A 2 -10.98 -1.90 2.73
C LEU A 2 -9.81 -2.60 3.43
N TYR A 3 -10.00 -3.85 3.83
CA TYR A 3 -8.93 -4.72 4.32
C TYR A 3 -8.72 -5.90 3.36
N ILE A 4 -7.47 -6.12 2.97
CA ILE A 4 -7.03 -7.21 2.11
C ILE A 4 -6.19 -8.15 2.97
N SER A 5 -6.62 -9.40 3.10
CA SER A 5 -5.88 -10.43 3.84
C SER A 5 -5.11 -11.32 2.86
N PHE A 6 -3.82 -11.50 3.13
CA PHE A 6 -2.95 -12.39 2.35
C PHE A 6 -2.72 -13.73 3.03
N SER A 7 -3.06 -13.82 4.31
CA SER A 7 -2.94 -15.04 5.10
C SER A 7 -4.16 -15.15 6.01
N PRO A 8 -5.26 -15.73 5.49
CA PRO A 8 -6.49 -15.89 6.25
C PRO A 8 -6.20 -16.60 7.58
N SER A 9 -6.81 -16.08 8.66
CA SER A 9 -6.66 -16.60 10.04
C SER A 9 -5.32 -16.35 10.75
N GLU A 10 -4.33 -15.75 10.08
CA GLU A 10 -3.10 -15.33 10.75
C GLU A 10 -3.26 -13.97 11.45
N LYS A 11 -2.71 -13.84 12.66
CA LYS A 11 -2.60 -12.56 13.35
C LYS A 11 -1.25 -11.93 13.04
N ALA A 12 -1.28 -10.71 12.51
CA ALA A 12 -0.07 -9.93 12.32
C ALA A 12 0.62 -9.65 13.66
N THR A 13 1.94 -9.75 13.68
CA THR A 13 2.75 -9.40 14.86
C THR A 13 3.06 -7.91 14.92
N SER A 14 3.03 -7.26 13.75
CA SER A 14 3.49 -5.89 13.58
C SER A 14 2.64 -5.15 12.56
N ALA A 15 2.56 -3.83 12.71
CA ALA A 15 1.85 -2.95 11.81
C ALA A 15 2.62 -1.64 11.64
N VAL A 16 2.62 -1.10 10.42
CA VAL A 16 3.24 0.18 10.08
C VAL A 16 2.30 0.96 9.17
N GLU A 17 2.05 2.21 9.53
CA GLU A 17 1.39 3.18 8.66
C GLU A 17 2.41 3.61 7.60
N LEU A 18 2.12 3.28 6.33
CA LEU A 18 2.95 3.74 5.21
C LEU A 18 2.65 5.21 4.90
N ASN A 19 1.43 5.64 5.18
CA ASN A 19 0.94 7.01 5.30
C ASN A 19 -0.42 6.97 6.03
N ASP A 20 -1.09 8.13 6.15
CA ASP A 20 -2.40 8.29 6.80
C ASP A 20 -3.52 7.38 6.25
N ASN A 21 -3.32 6.84 5.04
CA ASN A 21 -4.33 6.12 4.27
C ASN A 21 -4.05 4.63 4.10
N ILE A 22 -2.81 4.19 4.35
CA ILE A 22 -2.33 2.85 4.03
C ILE A 22 -1.62 2.27 5.25
N LEU A 23 -2.15 1.16 5.76
CA LEU A 23 -1.61 0.43 6.91
C LEU A 23 -1.18 -0.97 6.47
N LEU A 24 0.12 -1.25 6.58
CA LEU A 24 0.69 -2.57 6.36
C LEU A 24 0.66 -3.38 7.65
N ARG A 25 0.17 -4.61 7.59
CA ARG A 25 0.24 -5.60 8.66
C ARG A 25 1.08 -6.78 8.21
N PHE A 26 2.05 -7.16 9.02
CA PHE A 26 3.02 -8.17 8.67
C PHE A 26 3.50 -8.98 9.88
N ASN A 27 4.14 -10.10 9.58
CA ASN A 27 4.89 -10.89 10.53
C ASN A 27 6.35 -10.44 10.45
N PHE A 28 6.87 -9.88 11.55
CA PHE A 28 8.21 -9.29 11.59
C PHE A 28 9.31 -10.35 11.47
N SER A 29 9.16 -11.47 12.19
CA SER A 29 10.13 -12.56 12.18
C SER A 29 10.24 -13.23 10.81
N GLU A 30 9.11 -13.40 10.13
CA GLU A 30 9.06 -14.03 8.80
C GLU A 30 9.23 -13.04 7.64
N LYS A 31 9.25 -11.72 7.92
CA LYS A 31 9.30 -10.65 6.92
C LYS A 31 8.23 -10.82 5.83
N ARG A 32 7.01 -11.14 6.25
CA ARG A 32 5.92 -11.50 5.32
C ARG A 32 4.67 -10.68 5.59
N ALA A 33 4.04 -10.22 4.51
CA ALA A 33 2.74 -9.55 4.57
C ALA A 33 1.64 -10.48 5.10
N VAL A 34 0.86 -9.98 6.05
CA VAL A 34 -0.34 -10.64 6.58
C VAL A 34 -1.61 -9.95 6.05
N GLY A 35 -1.57 -8.62 5.94
CA GLY A 35 -2.66 -7.86 5.34
C GLY A 35 -2.30 -6.42 5.03
N LEU A 36 -3.15 -5.79 4.21
CA LEU A 36 -3.06 -4.38 3.82
C LEU A 36 -4.41 -3.72 4.09
N THR A 37 -4.42 -2.57 4.75
CA THR A 37 -5.64 -1.79 4.93
C THR A 37 -5.54 -0.46 4.20
N LEU A 38 -6.59 -0.14 3.45
CA LEU A 38 -6.79 1.12 2.75
C LEU A 38 -7.93 1.87 3.46
N MET A 39 -7.62 2.96 4.18
CA MET A 39 -8.59 3.73 4.98
C MET A 39 -9.64 4.39 4.09
N ASP A 40 -9.22 5.35 3.26
CA ASP A 40 -10.09 6.07 2.33
C ASP A 40 -10.08 5.44 0.94
N PHE A 41 -10.38 4.14 0.90
CA PHE A 41 -10.33 3.34 -0.32
C PHE A 41 -10.97 4.05 -1.53
N SER A 42 -12.17 4.63 -1.37
CA SER A 42 -12.90 5.26 -2.47
C SER A 42 -12.14 6.42 -3.11
N ILE A 43 -11.24 7.07 -2.37
CA ILE A 43 -10.39 8.17 -2.84
C ILE A 43 -9.08 7.61 -3.42
N ILE A 44 -8.53 6.57 -2.78
CA ILE A 44 -7.23 5.98 -3.14
C ILE A 44 -7.26 5.31 -4.51
N VAL A 45 -8.40 4.74 -4.90
CA VAL A 45 -8.51 3.99 -6.17
C VAL A 45 -9.05 4.82 -7.33
N GLN A 46 -9.35 6.09 -7.08
CA GLN A 46 -9.81 6.99 -8.13
C GLN A 46 -8.71 7.19 -9.17
N LEU A 47 -9.13 7.13 -10.43
CA LEU A 47 -8.31 7.57 -11.54
C LEU A 47 -8.33 9.09 -11.62
N THR A 48 -7.18 9.64 -11.98
CA THR A 48 -7.00 11.01 -12.42
C THR A 48 -6.92 11.03 -13.94
N GLU A 49 -6.93 12.21 -14.55
CA GLU A 49 -6.70 12.37 -15.99
C GLU A 49 -5.38 11.75 -16.48
N LEU A 50 -4.41 11.59 -15.57
CA LEU A 50 -3.07 11.07 -15.86
C LEU A 50 -2.86 9.64 -15.35
N GLY A 51 -3.94 8.93 -14.96
CA GLY A 51 -3.87 7.57 -14.43
C GLY A 51 -4.12 7.49 -12.92
N PRO A 52 -3.73 6.39 -12.26
CA PRO A 52 -4.03 6.16 -10.85
C PRO A 52 -3.48 7.26 -9.94
N ARG A 53 -4.24 7.62 -8.91
CA ARG A 53 -3.76 8.55 -7.89
C ARG A 53 -2.60 7.92 -7.13
N SER A 54 -1.47 8.63 -7.09
CA SER A 54 -0.30 8.25 -6.31
C SER A 54 -0.25 9.01 -4.98
N PHE A 55 0.31 8.36 -3.96
CA PHE A 55 0.44 8.87 -2.60
C PHE A 55 1.87 8.71 -2.13
N THR A 56 2.34 9.64 -1.30
CA THR A 56 3.66 9.51 -0.68
C THR A 56 3.64 8.43 0.39
N LEU A 57 4.77 7.74 0.57
CA LEU A 57 4.98 6.78 1.67
C LEU A 57 5.81 7.45 2.78
N ASN A 58 5.32 8.59 3.28
CA ASN A 58 6.01 9.39 4.30
C ASN A 58 6.22 8.65 5.62
N GLY A 59 5.33 7.73 5.98
CA GLY A 59 5.46 6.91 7.19
C GLY A 59 6.71 6.03 7.23
N LEU A 60 7.35 5.77 6.08
CA LEU A 60 8.66 5.10 6.03
C LEU A 60 9.78 5.92 6.69
N LYS A 61 9.63 7.25 6.81
CA LYS A 61 10.63 8.12 7.46
C LYS A 61 10.48 8.14 8.99
N ASP A 62 9.32 7.73 9.49
CA ASP A 62 8.96 7.82 10.91
C ASP A 62 9.26 6.52 11.68
N ILE A 63 9.73 5.48 10.99
CA ILE A 63 10.09 4.18 11.57
C ILE A 63 11.60 3.98 11.66
N GLU A 64 12.03 3.09 12.56
CA GLU A 64 13.45 2.77 12.75
C GLU A 64 14.09 2.20 11.47
N PRO A 65 15.39 2.46 11.20
CA PRO A 65 16.03 2.03 9.96
C PRO A 65 15.93 0.54 9.66
N GLU A 66 16.05 -0.32 10.68
CA GLU A 66 15.89 -1.77 10.52
C GLU A 66 14.47 -2.14 10.03
N TRP A 67 13.44 -1.46 10.55
CA TRP A 67 12.06 -1.64 10.12
C TRP A 67 11.85 -1.14 8.70
N GLN A 68 12.52 -0.04 8.34
CA GLN A 68 12.41 0.54 7.01
C GLN A 68 12.84 -0.45 5.92
N ASP A 69 13.98 -1.12 6.09
CA ASP A 69 14.47 -2.11 5.13
C ASP A 69 13.50 -3.31 5.01
N ILE A 70 12.97 -3.78 6.13
CA ILE A 70 11.99 -4.88 6.16
C ILE A 70 10.70 -4.48 5.45
N VAL A 71 10.17 -3.29 5.73
CA VAL A 71 8.93 -2.80 5.13
C VAL A 71 9.12 -2.61 3.63
N ILE A 72 10.25 -2.02 3.19
CA ILE A 72 10.58 -1.87 1.76
C ILE A 72 10.63 -3.24 1.07
N ASP A 73 11.28 -4.23 1.68
CA ASP A 73 11.35 -5.59 1.15
C ASP A 73 9.96 -6.22 0.99
N ILE A 74 9.07 -6.02 1.97
CA ILE A 74 7.70 -6.55 1.93
C ILE A 74 6.85 -5.86 0.86
N ILE A 75 6.85 -4.52 0.79
CA ILE A 75 5.96 -3.78 -0.12
C ILE A 75 6.38 -3.89 -1.59
N THR A 76 7.64 -4.24 -1.86
CA THR A 76 8.16 -4.42 -3.23
C THR A 76 8.04 -5.85 -3.75
N LYS A 77 7.56 -6.79 -2.92
CA LYS A 77 7.38 -8.21 -3.26
C LYS A 77 5.91 -8.63 -3.26
N SER A 78 5.65 -9.78 -3.88
CA SER A 78 4.33 -10.43 -3.81
C SER A 78 4.02 -10.80 -2.36
N PRO A 79 2.75 -10.70 -1.92
CA PRO A 79 1.59 -10.30 -2.71
C PRO A 79 1.32 -8.79 -2.73
N ILE A 80 2.10 -7.97 -2.00
CA ILE A 80 1.84 -6.53 -1.89
C ILE A 80 2.00 -5.83 -3.22
N ASN A 81 3.09 -6.10 -3.94
CA ASN A 81 3.41 -5.41 -5.19
C ASN A 81 2.45 -5.73 -6.35
N GLU A 82 1.53 -6.68 -6.18
CA GLU A 82 0.47 -6.98 -7.14
C GLU A 82 -0.66 -5.95 -7.05
N ILE A 83 -0.85 -5.35 -5.87
CA ILE A 83 -1.93 -4.40 -5.56
C ILE A 83 -1.37 -2.98 -5.33
N LEU A 84 -0.31 -2.85 -4.53
CA LEU A 84 0.32 -1.57 -4.21
C LEU A 84 1.60 -1.45 -5.03
N LYS A 85 1.56 -0.66 -6.12
CA LYS A 85 2.73 -0.38 -6.94
C LYS A 85 3.52 0.73 -6.29
N VAL A 86 4.80 0.46 -6.02
CA VAL A 86 5.71 1.41 -5.38
C VAL A 86 6.71 1.92 -6.41
N SER A 87 6.99 3.22 -6.39
CA SER A 87 8.00 3.86 -7.22
C SER A 87 8.59 5.07 -6.48
N VAL A 88 9.48 5.81 -7.15
CA VAL A 88 10.09 7.01 -6.60
C VAL A 88 9.73 8.19 -7.48
N TYR A 89 9.28 9.28 -6.86
CA TYR A 89 9.17 10.59 -7.48
C TYR A 89 10.41 11.42 -7.13
N THR A 90 11.08 11.93 -8.16
CA THR A 90 12.35 12.67 -8.05
C THR A 90 12.14 14.08 -8.60
N PRO A 91 11.58 15.02 -7.81
CA PRO A 91 11.34 16.40 -8.26
C PRO A 91 12.66 17.16 -8.52
N TYR A 92 13.72 16.78 -7.80
CA TYR A 92 15.08 17.31 -7.97
C TYR A 92 16.08 16.14 -7.94
N LEU A 93 17.25 16.31 -8.58
CA LEU A 93 18.26 15.24 -8.72
C LEU A 93 18.75 14.62 -7.39
N ASN A 94 18.62 15.35 -6.28
CA ASN A 94 19.05 14.94 -4.96
C ASN A 94 17.89 14.59 -4.01
N GLU A 95 16.65 14.53 -4.51
CA GLU A 95 15.48 14.24 -3.70
C GLU A 95 14.75 13.03 -4.25
N ASN A 96 14.55 12.02 -3.40
CA ASN A 96 13.79 10.82 -3.72
C ASN A 96 12.62 10.69 -2.76
N ILE A 97 11.41 10.79 -3.30
CA ILE A 97 10.16 10.67 -2.54
C ILE A 97 9.52 9.34 -2.91
N PRO A 98 9.49 8.35 -2.00
CA PRO A 98 8.77 7.10 -2.25
C PRO A 98 7.28 7.40 -2.41
N ILE A 99 6.71 6.91 -3.50
CA ILE A 99 5.29 7.02 -3.80
C ILE A 99 4.71 5.63 -4.08
N ALA A 100 3.40 5.50 -3.93
CA ALA A 100 2.68 4.32 -4.35
C ALA A 100 1.30 4.65 -4.90
N TYR A 101 0.77 3.76 -5.73
CA TYR A 101 -0.60 3.78 -6.19
C TYR A 101 -1.20 2.37 -6.14
N ILE A 102 -2.52 2.29 -6.15
CA ILE A 102 -3.22 1.01 -6.22
C ILE A 102 -3.44 0.64 -7.70
N ASP A 103 -3.03 -0.57 -8.04
CA ASP A 103 -3.19 -1.17 -9.36
C ASP A 103 -3.92 -2.51 -9.24
N ASN A 104 -4.59 -2.94 -10.31
CA ASN A 104 -5.24 -4.26 -10.41
C ASN A 104 -6.07 -4.66 -9.18
N LEU A 105 -7.03 -3.82 -8.79
CA LEU A 105 -8.06 -4.28 -7.86
C LEU A 105 -8.84 -5.43 -8.51
N PRO A 106 -9.05 -6.55 -7.78
CA PRO A 106 -9.82 -7.68 -8.30
C PRO A 106 -11.09 -7.18 -8.99
N ALA A 107 -11.38 -7.64 -10.21
CA ALA A 107 -12.49 -7.15 -11.02
C ALA A 107 -13.84 -7.17 -10.28
N ALA A 108 -14.01 -8.09 -9.32
CA ALA A 108 -15.17 -8.17 -8.44
C ALA A 108 -15.34 -6.94 -7.52
N LEU A 109 -14.23 -6.33 -7.07
CA LEU A 109 -14.25 -5.06 -6.34
C LEU A 109 -14.55 -3.90 -7.30
N ALA A 110 -13.91 -3.85 -8.47
CA ALA A 110 -14.16 -2.81 -9.47
C ALA A 110 -15.64 -2.73 -9.90
N ALA A 111 -16.30 -3.88 -10.06
CA ALA A 111 -17.73 -3.97 -10.39
C ALA A 111 -18.64 -3.39 -9.28
N LEU A 112 -18.29 -3.56 -8.01
CA LEU A 112 -19.01 -2.98 -6.88
C LEU A 112 -18.81 -1.46 -6.79
N TYR A 113 -17.63 -0.94 -7.16
CA TYR A 113 -17.38 0.50 -7.21
C TYR A 113 -18.18 1.18 -8.33
N GLN A 114 -18.27 0.58 -9.52
CA GLN A 114 -19.01 1.16 -10.63
C GLN A 114 -20.51 1.30 -10.34
N LEU A 115 -21.09 0.36 -9.59
CA LEU A 115 -22.52 0.34 -9.21
C LEU A 115 -22.87 1.34 -8.08
N CYS A 116 -21.91 1.79 -7.28
CA CYS A 116 -22.15 2.78 -6.22
C CYS A 116 -22.09 4.24 -6.69
N PHE A 117 -21.73 4.48 -7.96
CA PHE A 117 -21.61 5.82 -8.56
C PHE A 117 -22.51 6.02 -9.80
N GLU A 118 -23.56 5.20 -9.95
CA GLU A 118 -24.71 5.46 -10.85
C GLU A 118 -25.97 5.86 -10.05
#